data_AF-A0A7M3WCX5-F1
#
_entry.id   AF-A0A7M3WCX5-F1
#
_cell.length_a   1.000
_cell.length_b   1.000
_cell.length_c   1.000
_cell.angle_alpha   90.00
_cell.angle_beta   90.00
_cell.angle_gamma   90.00
#
_symmetry.space_group_name_H-M   'P 1'
#
loop_
_entity.id
_entity.type
_entity.pdbx_description
1 polymer ?
#
loop_
_entity_poly.entity_id
_entity_poly.type
_entity_poly.pdbx_seq_one_letter_code
_entity_poly.pdbx_strand_id
1 'polypeptide(L)'
;ESLRDRLGRESPEMVRESIMGVEILGAVADGRILGLQGPRALCSSRGIEQADVVLVPLEDGDRCEALISLGKQVIAIDLNPLSRTSKTATVTIVDDVARAMSRLADVLLENPTTTDWDNEAVIRDALDIMSSSSLRIG
;
A
#
# COMPACT_ATOMS: atom_id res chain seq x y z
N GLU A 1 10.09 -15.46 18.56
CA GLU A 1 10.62 -15.67 17.20
C GLU A 1 10.50 -14.35 16.43
N SER A 2 11.52 -13.95 15.66
CA SER A 2 11.41 -12.72 14.87
C SER A 2 10.54 -12.91 13.62
N LEU A 3 9.92 -11.84 13.13
CA LEU A 3 9.15 -11.89 11.87
C LEU A 3 10.01 -12.39 10.70
N ARG A 4 11.30 -12.02 10.69
CA ARG A 4 12.27 -12.47 9.69
C ARG A 4 12.46 -13.98 9.72
N ASP A 5 12.65 -14.57 10.91
CA ASP A 5 12.86 -16.02 11.05
C ASP A 5 11.65 -16.80 10.54
N ARG A 6 10.45 -16.33 10.86
CA ARG A 6 9.19 -16.96 10.44
C ARG A 6 9.03 -16.89 8.92
N LEU A 7 9.18 -15.69 8.33
CA LEU A 7 9.09 -15.49 6.88
C LEU A 7 10.14 -16.31 6.13
N GLY A 8 11.38 -16.36 6.62
CA GLY A 8 12.45 -17.13 5.99
C GLY A 8 12.20 -18.64 6.00
N ARG A 9 11.44 -19.17 6.97
CA ARG A 9 11.10 -20.59 7.04
C ARG A 9 9.91 -20.96 6.16
N GLU A 10 8.93 -20.07 6.06
CA GLU A 10 7.68 -20.28 5.32
C GLU A 10 7.83 -19.99 3.82
N SER A 11 8.87 -19.26 3.42
CA SER A 11 9.08 -18.86 2.03
C SER A 11 9.85 -19.91 1.21
N PRO A 12 9.59 -20.01 -0.11
CA PRO A 12 10.41 -20.81 -1.02
C PRO A 12 11.89 -20.42 -0.94
N GLU A 13 12.78 -21.41 -1.13
CA GLU A 13 14.23 -21.23 -1.02
C GLU A 13 14.75 -20.09 -1.90
N MET A 14 14.20 -19.96 -3.11
CA MET A 14 14.54 -18.90 -4.08
C MET A 14 14.28 -17.48 -3.56
N VAL A 15 13.30 -17.27 -2.68
CA VAL A 15 12.93 -15.94 -2.15
C VAL A 15 13.57 -15.69 -0.77
N ARG A 16 14.01 -16.76 -0.10
CA ARG A 16 14.55 -16.70 1.25
C ARG A 16 15.76 -15.79 1.35
N GLU A 17 16.69 -15.87 0.41
CA GLU A 17 17.87 -14.99 0.39
C GLU A 17 17.48 -13.50 0.31
N SER A 18 16.48 -13.18 -0.52
CA SER A 18 15.97 -11.81 -0.64
C SER A 18 15.34 -11.31 0.66
N ILE A 19 14.54 -12.13 1.34
CA ILE A 19 13.93 -11.78 2.64
C ILE A 19 15.00 -11.56 3.71
N MET A 20 16.03 -12.41 3.74
CA MET A 20 17.12 -12.29 4.72
C MET A 20 18.01 -11.07 4.44
N GLY A 21 18.09 -10.63 3.19
CA GLY A 21 18.87 -9.46 2.74
C GLY A 21 18.24 -8.11 3.04
N VAL A 22 16.95 -8.04 3.42
CA VAL A 22 16.26 -6.77 3.71
C VAL A 22 16.05 -6.53 5.20
N GLU A 23 16.19 -5.28 5.65
CA GLU A 23 15.82 -4.87 7.00
C GLU A 23 14.30 -4.85 7.15
N ILE A 24 13.77 -5.59 8.14
CA ILE A 24 12.33 -5.62 8.44
C ILE A 24 12.08 -4.74 9.66
N LEU A 25 11.44 -3.58 9.43
CA LEU A 25 11.08 -2.62 10.46
C LEU A 25 9.71 -2.94 11.10
N GLY A 26 9.38 -2.25 12.20
CA GLY A 26 8.07 -2.33 12.85
C GLY A 26 7.92 -3.45 13.89
N ALA A 27 8.95 -4.27 14.14
CA ALA A 27 8.95 -5.24 15.24
C ALA A 27 8.88 -4.55 16.62
N VAL A 28 9.49 -3.36 16.72
CA VAL A 28 9.34 -2.45 17.85
C VAL A 28 8.66 -1.19 17.32
N ALA A 29 7.54 -0.82 17.93
CA ALA A 29 6.86 0.43 17.63
C ALA A 29 7.46 1.56 18.47
N ASP A 30 8.48 2.21 17.92
CA ASP A 30 9.21 3.32 18.53
C ASP A 30 8.82 4.69 17.94
N GLY A 31 7.90 4.71 16.97
CA GLY A 31 7.40 5.91 16.31
C GLY A 31 5.89 6.08 16.40
N ARG A 32 5.39 7.25 15.97
CA ARG A 32 3.96 7.56 16.01
C ARG A 32 3.46 8.35 14.80
N ILE A 33 2.31 7.93 14.27
CA ILE A 33 1.50 8.72 13.33
C ILE A 33 0.71 9.74 14.15
N LEU A 34 1.13 11.01 14.10
CA LEU A 34 0.44 12.11 14.77
C LEU A 34 -0.97 12.30 14.18
N GLY A 35 -1.93 12.69 15.01
CA GLY A 35 -3.34 12.83 14.62
C GLY A 35 -4.17 11.53 14.74
N LEU A 36 -3.53 10.37 14.90
CA LEU A 36 -4.19 9.08 15.14
C LEU A 36 -4.02 8.63 16.60
N GLN A 37 -4.99 7.88 17.11
CA GLN A 37 -5.02 7.42 18.51
C GLN A 37 -4.95 5.90 18.65
N GLY A 38 -4.51 5.46 19.83
CA GLY A 38 -4.44 4.04 20.18
C GLY A 38 -3.38 3.24 19.38
N PRO A 39 -3.52 1.91 19.32
CA PRO A 39 -2.55 1.03 18.66
C PRO A 39 -2.33 1.33 17.17
N ARG A 40 -3.33 1.89 16.47
CA ARG A 40 -3.22 2.24 15.04
C ARG A 40 -2.24 3.37 14.77
N ALA A 41 -1.98 4.22 15.76
CA ALA A 41 -1.01 5.31 15.66
C ALA A 41 0.44 4.83 15.77
N LEU A 42 0.68 3.58 16.18
CA LEU A 42 2.02 3.06 16.39
C LEU A 42 2.68 2.69 15.06
N CYS A 43 3.93 3.11 14.89
CA CYS A 43 4.73 2.76 13.73
C CYS A 43 6.23 2.67 14.11
N SER A 44 7.10 2.47 13.10
CA SER A 44 8.54 2.56 13.31
C SER A 44 9.03 3.96 13.01
N SER A 45 9.87 4.50 13.91
CA SER A 45 10.46 5.84 13.78
C SER A 45 11.36 5.96 12.55
N ARG A 46 12.08 4.88 12.23
CA ARG A 46 12.94 4.75 11.03
C ARG A 46 12.18 4.31 9.78
N GLY A 47 10.87 4.05 9.90
CA GLY A 47 10.00 3.60 8.82
C GLY A 47 8.96 4.66 8.48
N ILE A 48 7.68 4.32 8.68
CA ILE A 48 6.52 5.16 8.33
C ILE A 48 6.65 6.60 8.88
N GLU A 49 7.21 6.79 10.08
CA GLU A 49 7.33 8.13 10.67
C GLU A 49 8.23 9.06 9.84
N GLN A 50 9.38 8.57 9.36
CA GLN A 50 10.33 9.35 8.55
C GLN A 50 10.05 9.30 7.04
N ALA A 51 9.25 8.34 6.56
CA ALA A 51 8.96 8.17 5.14
C ALA A 51 8.25 9.39 4.53
N ASP A 52 8.66 9.78 3.32
CA ASP A 52 7.98 10.75 2.46
C ASP A 52 6.83 10.10 1.66
N VAL A 53 7.01 8.84 1.24
CA VAL A 53 6.04 8.02 0.52
C VAL A 53 5.78 6.70 1.24
N VAL A 54 4.52 6.26 1.33
CA VAL A 54 4.14 5.00 1.97
C VAL A 54 3.21 4.20 1.06
N LEU A 55 3.58 2.95 0.75
CA LEU A 55 2.72 1.97 0.10
C LEU A 55 1.96 1.17 1.17
N VAL A 56 0.63 1.19 1.10
CA VAL A 56 -0.24 0.56 2.10
C VAL A 56 -1.32 -0.31 1.42
N PRO A 57 -1.12 -1.64 1.35
CA PRO A 57 -2.17 -2.54 0.89
C PRO A 57 -3.22 -2.75 1.99
N LEU A 58 -4.52 -2.71 1.63
CA LEU A 58 -5.63 -3.00 2.54
C LEU A 58 -5.64 -2.16 3.84
N GLU A 59 -5.36 -0.86 3.71
CA GLU A 59 -5.18 0.08 4.83
C GLU A 59 -6.51 0.59 5.43
N ASP A 60 -6.49 0.94 6.72
CA ASP A 60 -7.63 1.59 7.36
C ASP A 60 -7.73 3.09 7.00
N GLY A 61 -8.97 3.55 6.73
CA GLY A 61 -9.21 4.91 6.23
C GLY A 61 -8.69 6.01 7.16
N ASP A 62 -8.81 5.85 8.48
CA ASP A 62 -8.34 6.89 9.42
C ASP A 62 -6.81 6.99 9.41
N ARG A 63 -6.12 5.86 9.23
CA ARG A 63 -4.66 5.84 9.13
C ARG A 63 -4.18 6.46 7.81
N CYS A 64 -4.86 6.19 6.70
CA CYS A 64 -4.61 6.87 5.44
C CYS A 64 -4.79 8.40 5.56
N GLU A 65 -5.93 8.85 6.10
CA GLU A 65 -6.23 10.27 6.34
C GLU A 65 -5.17 10.95 7.22
N ALA A 66 -4.71 10.28 8.27
CA ALA A 66 -3.65 10.80 9.14
C ALA A 66 -2.30 10.92 8.42
N LEU A 67 -1.91 9.92 7.62
CA LEU A 67 -0.67 9.96 6.84
C LEU A 67 -0.68 11.10 5.81
N ILE A 68 -1.79 11.26 5.08
CA ILE A 68 -1.99 12.37 4.13
C ILE A 68 -1.95 13.73 4.85
N SER A 69 -2.58 13.84 6.02
CA SER A 69 -2.58 15.08 6.83
C SER A 69 -1.18 15.47 7.32
N LEU A 70 -0.27 14.50 7.43
CA LEU A 70 1.15 14.73 7.74
C LEU A 70 2.00 15.04 6.50
N GLY A 71 1.37 15.24 5.33
CA GLY A 71 2.04 15.59 4.08
C GLY A 71 2.74 14.43 3.39
N LYS A 72 2.54 13.20 3.85
CA LYS A 72 3.10 12.01 3.19
C LYS A 72 2.31 11.69 1.93
N GLN A 73 2.99 11.18 0.91
CA GLN A 73 2.30 10.58 -0.23
C GLN A 73 1.90 9.15 0.12
N VAL A 74 0.64 8.79 -0.14
CA VAL A 74 0.13 7.44 0.17
C VAL A 74 -0.26 6.75 -1.13
N ILE A 75 0.32 5.57 -1.35
CA ILE A 75 -0.05 4.67 -2.43
C ILE A 75 -0.86 3.54 -1.81
N ALA A 76 -2.14 3.43 -2.17
CA ALA A 76 -3.03 2.39 -1.70
C ALA A 76 -3.20 1.29 -2.76
N ILE A 77 -3.30 0.05 -2.31
CA ILE A 77 -3.85 -1.06 -3.12
C ILE A 77 -5.14 -1.51 -2.45
N ASP A 78 -6.26 -1.30 -3.12
CA ASP A 78 -7.61 -1.58 -2.59
C ASP A 78 -8.56 -1.98 -3.72
N LEU A 79 -9.25 -3.10 -3.57
CA LEU A 79 -10.25 -3.56 -4.54
C LEU A 79 -11.48 -2.63 -4.62
N ASN A 80 -11.76 -1.87 -3.57
CA ASN A 80 -12.92 -1.01 -3.50
C ASN A 80 -12.57 0.45 -3.85
N PRO A 81 -12.90 0.94 -5.07
CA PRO A 81 -12.63 2.33 -5.45
C PRO A 81 -13.44 3.35 -4.63
N LEU A 82 -14.48 2.91 -3.91
CA LEU A 82 -15.32 3.79 -3.09
C LEU A 82 -14.87 3.89 -1.63
N SER A 83 -13.86 3.12 -1.22
CA SER A 83 -13.38 3.13 0.17
C SER A 83 -12.84 4.51 0.55
N ARG A 84 -12.85 4.81 1.85
CA ARG A 84 -12.23 6.05 2.36
C ARG A 84 -10.74 6.11 2.05
N THR A 85 -10.06 4.97 2.16
CA THR A 85 -8.65 4.82 1.81
C THR A 85 -8.41 5.17 0.34
N SER A 86 -9.16 4.57 -0.58
CA SER A 86 -9.05 4.80 -2.02
C SER A 86 -9.24 6.26 -2.41
N LYS A 87 -10.23 6.94 -1.81
CA LYS A 87 -10.52 8.35 -2.10
C LYS A 87 -9.51 9.32 -1.49
N THR A 88 -8.83 8.92 -0.42
CA THR A 88 -7.93 9.80 0.34
C THR A 88 -6.47 9.65 -0.11
N ALA A 89 -6.08 8.47 -0.55
CA ALA A 89 -4.71 8.19 -0.99
C ALA A 89 -4.30 9.10 -2.17
N THR A 90 -3.01 9.36 -2.28
CA THR A 90 -2.41 10.09 -3.41
C THR A 90 -2.56 9.28 -4.71
N VAL A 91 -2.33 7.98 -4.61
CA VAL A 91 -2.43 7.02 -5.72
C VAL A 91 -3.19 5.81 -5.22
N THR A 92 -4.21 5.39 -5.95
CA THR A 92 -4.99 4.18 -5.65
C THR A 92 -4.87 3.22 -6.82
N ILE A 93 -4.34 2.03 -6.52
CA ILE A 93 -4.34 0.88 -7.42
C ILE A 93 -5.59 0.06 -7.10
N VAL A 94 -6.59 0.15 -7.98
CA VAL A 94 -7.84 -0.61 -7.82
C VAL A 94 -7.64 -2.03 -8.34
N ASP A 95 -7.00 -2.86 -7.53
CA ASP A 95 -6.63 -4.22 -7.93
C ASP A 95 -6.48 -5.18 -6.74
N ASP A 96 -6.39 -6.48 -7.02
CA ASP A 96 -6.01 -7.49 -6.02
C ASP A 96 -4.54 -7.30 -5.60
N VAL A 97 -4.25 -7.42 -4.30
CA VAL A 97 -2.92 -7.14 -3.77
C VAL A 97 -1.84 -8.04 -4.35
N ALA A 98 -2.11 -9.33 -4.55
CA ALA A 98 -1.11 -10.25 -5.06
C ALA A 98 -0.80 -9.96 -6.53
N ARG A 99 -1.85 -9.69 -7.33
CA ARG A 99 -1.69 -9.30 -8.74
C ARG A 99 -0.96 -7.97 -8.88
N ALA A 100 -1.35 -6.95 -8.11
CA ALA A 100 -0.74 -5.63 -8.14
C ALA A 100 0.75 -5.69 -7.77
N MET A 101 1.09 -6.37 -6.67
CA MET A 101 2.48 -6.48 -6.22
C MET A 101 3.36 -7.22 -7.24
N SER A 102 2.85 -8.30 -7.85
CA SER A 102 3.58 -9.01 -8.91
C SER A 102 3.83 -8.10 -10.11
N ARG A 103 2.80 -7.38 -10.59
CA ARG A 103 2.95 -6.47 -11.74
C ARG A 103 3.86 -5.29 -11.43
N LEU A 104 3.78 -4.72 -10.23
CA LEU A 104 4.68 -3.65 -9.79
C LEU A 104 6.14 -4.13 -9.82
N ALA A 105 6.42 -5.33 -9.31
CA ALA A 105 7.77 -5.89 -9.33
C ALA A 105 8.31 -6.03 -10.77
N ASP A 106 7.50 -6.55 -11.69
CA ASP A 106 7.89 -6.72 -13.09
C ASP A 106 8.15 -5.35 -13.78
N VAL A 107 7.20 -4.42 -13.65
CA VAL A 107 7.27 -3.11 -14.30
C VAL A 107 8.44 -2.27 -13.77
N LEU A 108 8.74 -2.35 -12.48
CA LEU A 108 9.85 -1.58 -11.90
C LEU A 108 11.23 -2.01 -12.45
N LEU A 109 11.39 -3.27 -12.85
CA LEU A 109 12.62 -3.75 -13.50
C LEU A 109 12.83 -3.14 -14.90
N GLU A 110 11.76 -2.67 -15.53
CA GLU A 110 11.80 -2.02 -16.84
C GLU A 110 12.20 -0.54 -16.77
N ASN A 111 12.42 0.00 -15.56
CA ASN A 111 12.75 1.42 -15.30
C ASN A 111 11.73 2.38 -15.94
N PRO A 112 10.47 2.34 -15.50
CA PRO A 112 9.40 3.11 -16.11
C PRO A 112 9.63 4.61 -15.91
N THR A 113 9.18 5.41 -16.87
CA THR A 113 9.15 6.87 -16.73
C THR A 113 7.91 7.31 -15.95
N THR A 114 8.04 8.40 -15.21
CA THR A 114 6.90 9.02 -14.52
C THR A 114 5.88 9.55 -15.52
N THR A 115 4.61 9.46 -15.16
CA THR A 115 3.49 10.04 -15.91
C THR A 115 2.78 11.08 -15.05
N ASP A 116 2.00 11.93 -15.70
CA ASP A 116 0.97 12.67 -14.97
C ASP A 116 -0.02 11.68 -14.36
N TRP A 117 -0.44 11.93 -13.12
CA TRP A 117 -1.37 11.06 -12.39
C TRP A 117 -2.54 11.87 -11.83
N ASP A 118 -3.75 11.39 -12.10
CA ASP A 118 -4.99 11.90 -11.50
C ASP A 118 -5.72 10.73 -10.85
N ASN A 119 -5.67 10.69 -9.52
CA ASN A 119 -6.28 9.61 -8.76
C ASN A 119 -7.81 9.59 -8.89
N GLU A 120 -8.45 10.76 -9.01
CA GLU A 120 -9.90 10.83 -9.17
C GLU A 120 -10.33 10.28 -10.53
N ALA A 121 -9.56 10.56 -11.58
CA ALA A 121 -9.81 9.98 -12.90
C ALA A 121 -9.73 8.46 -12.86
N VAL A 122 -8.69 7.89 -12.24
CA VAL A 122 -8.52 6.43 -12.13
C VAL A 122 -9.65 5.78 -11.32
N ILE A 123 -10.11 6.43 -10.24
CA ILE A 123 -11.24 5.95 -9.45
C ILE A 123 -12.54 5.97 -10.28
N ARG A 124 -12.78 7.02 -11.07
CA ARG A 124 -13.93 7.11 -11.98
C ARG A 124 -13.87 6.00 -13.03
N ASP A 125 -12.73 5.81 -13.67
CA ASP A 125 -12.53 4.77 -14.69
C ASP A 125 -12.79 3.37 -14.12
N ALA A 126 -12.30 3.09 -12.91
CA ALA A 126 -12.57 1.83 -12.23
C ALA A 126 -14.08 1.61 -11.98
N LEU A 127 -14.80 2.64 -11.56
CA LEU A 127 -16.26 2.58 -11.35
C LEU A 127 -17.01 2.35 -12.66
N ASP A 128 -16.60 2.99 -13.76
CA ASP A 128 -17.21 2.81 -15.07
C ASP A 128 -17.00 1.39 -15.60
N ILE A 129 -15.81 0.81 -15.39
CA ILE A 129 -15.52 -0.59 -15.72
C ILE A 129 -16.42 -1.53 -14.89
N MET A 130 -16.57 -1.28 -13.58
CA MET A 130 -17.43 -2.09 -12.71
C MET A 130 -18.90 -1.99 -13.13
N SER A 131 -19.39 -0.78 -13.40
CA SER A 131 -20.78 -0.54 -13.82
C SER A 131 -21.10 -1.19 -15.16
N SER A 132 -20.23 -1.01 -16.17
CA SER A 132 -20.39 -1.64 -17.48
C SER A 132 -20.32 -3.17 -17.43
N SER A 133 -19.56 -3.73 -16.47
CA SER A 133 -19.52 -5.17 -16.25
C SER A 133 -20.81 -5.68 -15.61
N SER A 134 -21.37 -4.94 -14.65
CA SER A 134 -22.67 -5.25 -14.05
C SER A 134 -23.82 -5.25 -15.07
N LEU A 135 -23.79 -4.34 -16.05
CA LEU A 135 -24.79 -4.29 -17.13
C LEU A 135 -24.67 -5.44 -18.14
N ARG A 136 -23.52 -6.13 -18.19
CA ARG A 136 -23.31 -7.27 -19.10
C ARG A 136 -23.81 -8.60 -18.54
N ILE A 137 -24.11 -8.65 -17.24
CA ILE A 137 -24.54 -9.87 -16.52
C ILE A 137 -26.01 -9.81 -16.08
N GLY A 138 -26.70 -8.69 -16.28
CA GLY A 138 -28.14 -8.53 -16.04
C GLY A 138 -28.92 -8.50 -17.35
#